data_AF-A0A920KBX3-F1
#
_entry.id   AF-A0A920KBX3-F1
#
_cell.length_a   1.000
_cell.length_b   1.000
_cell.length_c   1.000
_cell.angle_alpha   90.00
_cell.angle_beta   90.00
_cell.angle_gamma   90.00
#
_symmetry.space_group_name_H-M   'P 1'
#
loop_
_entity.id
_entity.type
_entity.pdbx_description
1 polymer ?
#
loop_
_entity_poly.entity_id
_entity_poly.type
_entity_poly.pdbx_seq_one_letter_code
_entity_poly.pdbx_strand_id
1 'polypeptide(L)' 'MDKIDTKAAVGHEGAAALSTYYVGQAVGLMNKEKSVKTIVYEFMEDYVEAVERLSNTLK' A
#
# COMPACT_ATOMS: atom_id res chain seq x y z
N MET A 1 -9.35 -12.91 18.38
CA MET A 1 -8.29 -12.30 17.57
C MET A 1 -7.49 -11.31 18.40
N ASP A 2 -8.12 -10.39 19.13
CA ASP A 2 -7.47 -9.36 19.97
C ASP A 2 -6.27 -9.80 20.82
N LYS A 3 -6.31 -10.97 21.49
CA LYS A 3 -5.20 -11.43 22.34
C LYS A 3 -3.93 -11.77 21.55
N ILE A 4 -4.08 -12.24 20.31
CA ILE A 4 -2.96 -12.58 19.43
C ILE A 4 -2.41 -11.27 18.84
N ASP A 5 -3.29 -10.40 18.33
CA ASP A 5 -2.92 -9.11 17.74
C ASP A 5 -2.22 -8.20 18.75
N THR A 6 -2.72 -8.15 19.99
CA THR A 6 -2.08 -7.39 21.09
C THR A 6 -0.68 -7.92 21.41
N LYS A 7 -0.50 -9.24 21.45
CA LYS A 7 0.82 -9.84 21.72
C LYS A 7 1.78 -9.67 20.54
N ALA A 8 1.27 -9.73 19.31
CA ALA A 8 2.04 -9.46 18.10
C ALA A 8 2.53 -8.00 18.07
N ALA A 9 1.67 -7.03 18.43
CA ALA A 9 2.03 -5.61 18.48
C ALA A 9 3.13 -5.28 19.50
N VAL A 10 3.26 -6.07 20.57
CA VAL A 10 4.29 -5.92 21.61
C VAL A 10 5.54 -6.78 21.31
N GLY A 11 5.61 -7.45 20.16
CA GLY A 11 6.80 -8.17 19.69
C GLY A 11 6.91 -9.63 20.11
N HIS A 12 5.81 -10.28 20.54
CA HIS A 12 5.82 -11.71 20.84
C HIS A 12 5.87 -12.53 19.54
N GLU A 13 7.01 -13.17 19.25
CA GLU A 13 7.29 -13.86 17.97
C GLU A 13 6.21 -14.88 17.57
N GLY A 14 5.76 -15.73 18.49
CA GLY A 14 4.71 -16.72 18.21
C GLY A 14 3.32 -16.13 17.95
N ALA A 15 3.09 -14.87 18.36
CA ALA A 15 1.84 -14.16 18.09
C ALA A 15 1.92 -13.40 16.76
N ALA A 16 3.07 -12.84 16.41
CA ALA A 16 3.33 -12.24 15.10
C ALA A 16 3.16 -13.25 13.95
N ALA A 17 3.57 -14.50 14.16
CA ALA A 17 3.39 -15.59 13.20
C ALA A 17 1.92 -16.02 13.00
N LEU A 18 1.04 -15.72 13.95
CA LEU A 18 -0.39 -16.05 13.91
C LEU A 18 -1.28 -14.83 13.61
N SER A 19 -0.70 -13.64 13.50
CA SER A 19 -1.40 -12.40 13.18
C SER A 19 -1.81 -12.40 11.70
N THR A 20 -3.08 -12.08 11.43
CA THR A 20 -3.56 -11.95 10.05
C THR A 20 -3.25 -10.54 9.53
N TYR A 21 -2.55 -10.44 8.41
CA TYR A 21 -2.28 -9.16 7.74
C TYR A 21 -3.33 -8.92 6.66
N TYR A 22 -4.20 -7.94 6.90
CA TYR A 22 -5.22 -7.52 5.94
C TYR A 22 -4.61 -6.59 4.90
N VAL A 23 -4.35 -7.11 3.71
CA VAL A 23 -3.79 -6.35 2.59
C VAL A 23 -4.62 -6.58 1.33
N GLY A 24 -4.74 -5.54 0.51
CA GLY A 24 -5.31 -5.66 -0.83
C GLY A 24 -4.28 -6.15 -1.85
N GLN A 25 -4.73 -6.53 -3.05
CA GLN A 25 -3.85 -7.02 -4.11
C GLN A 25 -2.76 -6.01 -4.53
N ALA A 26 -3.00 -4.71 -4.34
CA ALA A 26 -2.05 -3.65 -4.64
C ALA A 26 -0.78 -3.67 -3.78
N VAL A 27 -0.76 -4.41 -2.66
CA VAL A 27 0.42 -4.51 -1.77
C VAL A 27 1.65 -5.03 -2.51
N GLY A 28 1.48 -5.86 -3.53
CA GLY A 28 2.58 -6.38 -4.34
C GLY A 28 3.30 -5.32 -5.19
N LEU A 29 2.69 -4.14 -5.39
CA LEU A 29 3.29 -3.01 -6.09
C LEU A 29 4.07 -2.08 -5.13
N MET A 30 3.87 -2.23 -3.81
CA MET A 30 4.48 -1.39 -2.80
C MET A 30 5.87 -1.93 -2.44
N ASN A 31 6.91 -1.13 -2.69
CA ASN A 31 8.31 -1.54 -2.50
C ASN A 31 9.11 -0.63 -1.54
N LYS A 32 8.54 0.51 -1.15
CA LYS A 32 9.19 1.51 -0.28
C LYS A 32 8.13 2.19 0.59
N GLU A 33 8.52 2.54 1.80
CA GLU A 33 7.73 3.43 2.65
C GLU A 33 7.82 4.87 2.09
N LYS A 34 6.68 5.56 2.03
CA LYS A 34 6.57 6.94 1.54
C LYS A 34 5.64 7.74 2.44
N SER A 35 5.87 9.05 2.52
CA SER A 35 4.94 9.94 3.22
C SER A 35 3.61 10.00 2.47
N VAL A 36 2.50 10.16 3.21
CA VAL A 36 1.16 10.32 2.61
C VAL A 36 1.14 11.48 1.60
N LYS A 37 1.83 12.59 1.93
CA LYS A 37 1.95 13.75 1.04
C LYS A 37 2.55 13.34 -0.30
N THR A 38 3.68 12.63 -0.28
CA THR A 38 4.36 12.14 -1.49
C THR A 38 3.45 11.25 -2.33
N ILE A 39 2.77 10.29 -1.70
CA ILE A 39 1.87 9.37 -2.40
C ILE A 39 0.77 10.12 -3.14
N VAL A 40 0.15 11.12 -2.50
CA VAL A 40 -0.93 11.90 -3.11
C VAL A 40 -0.43 12.71 -4.30
N TYR A 41 0.75 13.34 -4.21
CA TYR A 41 1.33 14.07 -5.34
C TYR A 41 1.66 13.16 -6.52
N GLU A 42 2.34 12.03 -6.28
CA GLU A 42 2.66 11.06 -7.32
C GLU A 42 1.39 10.53 -8.00
N PHE A 43 0.32 10.27 -7.24
CA PHE A 43 -0.97 9.84 -7.80
C PHE A 43 -1.59 10.88 -8.74
N MET A 44 -1.47 12.18 -8.40
CA MET A 44 -1.97 13.26 -9.25
C MET A 44 -1.17 13.35 -10.56
N GLU A 45 0.15 13.24 -10.48
CA GLU A 45 1.05 13.25 -11.64
C GLU A 45 0.79 12.04 -12.56
N ASP A 46 0.80 10.83 -12.01
CA ASP A 46 0.55 9.58 -12.75
C ASP A 46 -0.80 9.59 -13.48
N TYR A 47 -1.84 10.15 -12.84
CA TYR A 47 -3.16 10.28 -13.45
C TYR A 47 -3.14 11.18 -14.68
N VAL A 48 -2.51 12.37 -14.58
CA VAL A 48 -2.41 13.31 -15.69
C VAL A 48 -1.64 12.68 -16.85
N GLU A 49 -0.49 12.07 -16.57
CA GLU A 49 0.32 11.38 -17.58
C GLU A 49 -0.46 10.25 -18.28
N ALA A 50 -1.23 9.46 -17.52
CA ALA A 50 -2.04 8.39 -18.08
C ALA A 50 -3.13 8.93 -19.02
N VAL A 51 -3.81 10.02 -18.64
CA VAL A 51 -4.85 10.66 -19.46
C VAL A 51 -4.27 11.26 -20.73
N GLU A 52 -3.11 11.94 -20.64
CA GLU A 52 -2.43 12.50 -21.81
C GLU A 52 -1.99 11.41 -22.79
N ARG A 53 -1.38 10.32 -22.26
CA ARG A 53 -0.97 9.17 -23.07
C ARG A 53 -2.16 8.51 -23.78
N LEU A 54 -3.27 8.32 -23.09
CA LEU A 54 -4.50 7.81 -23.68
C LEU A 54 -5.00 8.74 -24.79
N SER A 55 -5.07 10.04 -24.51
CA SER A 55 -5.55 11.04 -25.47
C SER A 55 -4.71 11.09 -26.74
N ASN A 56 -3.39 10.90 -26.62
CA ASN A 56 -2.49 10.83 -27.78
C ASN A 56 -2.61 9.54 -28.60
N THR A 57 -3.17 8.47 -28.02
CA THR A 57 -3.41 7.20 -28.75
C THR A 57 -4.72 7.22 -29.54
N LEU A 58 -5.62 8.16 -29.22
CA LEU A 58 -6.94 8.28 -29.85
C LEU A 58 -7.00 9.30 -31.00
N LYS A 59 -5.87 9.95 -31.33
CA LYS A 59 -5.71 10.82 -32.51
C LYS A 59 -5.31 9.98 -33.72
#